data_AF-A0A392R5F6-F1
#
_entry.id   AF-A0A392R5F6-F1
#
_cell.length_a   1.000
_cell.length_b   1.000
_cell.length_c   1.000
_cell.angle_alpha   90.00
_cell.angle_beta   90.00
_cell.angle_gamma   90.00
#
_symmetry.space_group_name_H-M   'P 1'
#
loop_
_entity.id
_entity.type
_entity.pdbx_description
1 polymer ?
#
loop_
_entity_poly.entity_id
_entity_poly.type
_entity_poly.pdbx_seq_one_letter_code
_entity_poly.pdbx_strand_id
1 'polypeptide(L)' 'MLPVHLDKTDIVVMNEVCVRSPYHSKCVIGGTPAANGRVRKVLEMLRKSFQLTGSGH' A
#
# COMPACT_ATOMS: atom_id res chain seq x y z
N MET A 1 11.42 -13.73 20.94
CA MET A 1 10.78 -13.13 19.76
C MET A 1 11.19 -13.95 18.54
N LEU A 2 10.24 -14.44 17.74
CA LEU A 2 10.56 -15.12 16.47
C LEU A 2 10.92 -14.06 15.41
N PRO A 3 11.98 -14.24 14.61
CA PRO A 3 12.29 -13.33 13.52
C PRO A 3 11.29 -13.53 12.38
N VAL A 4 10.22 -12.73 12.38
CA VAL A 4 9.29 -12.67 11.26
C VAL A 4 9.86 -11.74 10.20
N HIS A 5 10.11 -12.28 9.01
CA HIS A 5 10.48 -11.50 7.83
C HIS A 5 9.34 -11.59 6.83
N LEU A 6 8.75 -10.45 6.49
CA LEU A 6 7.77 -10.33 5.41
C LEU A 6 8.53 -9.94 4.14
N ASP A 7 8.88 -10.91 3.29
CA ASP A 7 9.55 -10.62 2.02
C ASP A 7 8.52 -10.31 0.92
N LYS A 8 8.64 -9.09 0.35
CA LYS A 8 7.99 -8.59 -0.87
C LYS A 8 6.62 -9.18 -1.21
N THR A 9 5.61 -8.85 -0.40
CA THR A 9 4.22 -9.16 -0.74
C THR A 9 3.65 -8.05 -1.65
N ASP A 10 3.52 -8.34 -2.94
CA ASP A 10 2.81 -7.46 -3.87
C ASP A 10 1.30 -7.59 -3.67
N ILE A 11 0.59 -6.47 -3.59
CA ILE A 11 -0.88 -6.43 -3.51
C ILE A 11 -1.42 -6.23 -4.92
N VAL A 12 -2.26 -7.15 -5.40
CA VAL A 12 -2.91 -7.02 -6.70
C VAL A 12 -4.38 -6.64 -6.49
N VAL A 13 -4.80 -5.52 -7.08
CA VAL A 13 -6.16 -4.97 -7.02
C VAL A 13 -6.84 -5.17 -8.37
N MET A 14 -7.99 -5.86 -8.36
CA MET A 14 -8.80 -6.15 -9.55
C MET A 14 -8.01 -6.80 -10.71
N ASN A 15 -6.91 -7.50 -10.41
CA ASN A 15 -5.98 -8.07 -11.40
C ASN A 15 -5.35 -7.06 -12.38
N GLU A 16 -5.51 -5.76 -12.12
CA GLU A 16 -5.07 -4.69 -13.03
C GLU A 16 -3.96 -3.84 -12.40
N VAL A 17 -4.09 -3.55 -11.09
CA VAL A 17 -3.17 -2.67 -10.37
C VAL A 17 -2.34 -3.49 -9.39
N CYS A 18 -1.03 -3.33 -9.41
CA CYS A 18 -0.11 -3.94 -8.46
C CYS A 18 0.49 -2.86 -7.55
N VAL A 19 0.50 -3.11 -6.24
CA VAL A 19 1.11 -2.25 -5.24
C VAL A 19 2.24 -3.02 -4.58
N ARG A 20 3.47 -2.57 -4.83
CA ARG A 20 4.67 -3.20 -4.28
C ARG A 20 5.03 -2.62 -2.91
N SER A 21 5.65 -3.43 -2.07
CA SER A 21 6.34 -2.93 -0.86
C SER A 21 7.40 -1.88 -1.26
N PRO A 22 7.50 -0.72 -0.57
CA PRO A 22 6.97 -0.41 0.76
C PRO A 22 5.58 0.27 0.77
N TYR A 23 4.74 -0.01 -0.22
CA TYR A 23 3.38 0.53 -0.35
C TYR A 23 3.33 2.05 -0.24
N HIS A 24 4.20 2.71 -1.01
CA HIS A 24 4.06 4.14 -1.27
C HIS A 24 3.14 4.36 -2.49
N SER A 25 2.58 5.55 -2.62
CA SER A 25 1.81 5.93 -3.81
C SER A 25 2.60 5.76 -5.12
N LYS A 26 3.93 5.90 -5.06
CA LYS A 26 4.87 5.67 -6.18
C LYS A 26 5.04 4.19 -6.54
N CYS A 27 4.66 3.27 -5.65
CA CYS A 27 4.78 1.82 -5.84
C CYS A 27 3.50 1.19 -6.43
N VAL A 28 2.53 2.02 -6.82
CA VAL A 28 1.31 1.60 -7.53
C VAL A 28 1.58 1.61 -9.04
N ILE A 29 1.56 0.43 -9.65
CA ILE A 29 1.90 0.17 -11.05
C ILE A 29 0.77 -0.62 -11.75
N GLY A 30 0.69 -0.53 -13.08
CA GLY A 30 -0.34 -1.20 -13.88
C GLY A 30 -1.66 -0.42 -13.97
N GLY A 31 -2.70 -1.05 -14.52
CA GLY A 31 -4.07 -0.54 -14.58
C GLY A 31 -4.28 0.80 -15.31
N THR A 32 -5.52 1.29 -15.27
CA THR A 32 -5.87 2.60 -15.82
C THR A 32 -5.46 3.74 -14.88
N PRO A 33 -5.23 4.97 -15.38
CA PRO A 33 -4.93 6.13 -14.53
C PRO A 33 -5.97 6.37 -13.44
N ALA A 34 -7.25 6.12 -13.73
CA ALA A 34 -8.34 6.23 -12.77
C ALA A 34 -8.24 5.20 -11.64
N ALA A 35 -7.94 3.93 -11.97
CA ALA A 35 -7.75 2.87 -10.98
C ALA A 35 -6.54 3.17 -10.08
N ASN A 36 -5.41 3.57 -10.67
CA ASN A 36 -4.22 3.96 -9.92
C ASN A 36 -4.47 5.14 -8.97
N GLY A 37 -5.21 6.16 -9.42
CA GLY A 37 -5.58 7.30 -8.59
C GLY A 37 -6.39 6.89 -7.37
N ARG A 38 -7.37 5.98 -7.53
CA ARG A 38 -8.17 5.43 -6.42
C ARG A 38 -7.31 4.64 -5.44
N VAL A 39 -6.43 3.77 -5.94
CA VAL A 39 -5.54 2.95 -5.10
C VAL A 39 -4.55 3.82 -4.31
N ARG A 40 -3.95 4.84 -4.96
CA ARG A 40 -3.07 5.80 -4.28
C ARG A 40 -3.80 6.53 -3.15
N LYS A 41 -5.04 6.97 -3.39
CA LYS A 41 -5.84 7.66 -2.39
C LYS A 41 -6.18 6.78 -1.19
N VAL A 42 -6.54 5.51 -1.42
CA VAL A 42 -6.76 4.53 -0.35
C VAL A 42 -5.48 4.32 0.46
N LEU A 43 -4.35 4.18 -0.21
CA LEU A 43 -3.07 3.95 0.45
C LEU A 43 -2.64 5.14 1.33
N GLU A 44 -2.86 6.36 0.87
CA GLU A 44 -2.64 7.58 1.67
C GLU A 44 -3.59 7.68 2.86
N MET A 45 -4.87 7.36 2.68
CA MET A 45 -5.85 7.34 3.78
C MET A 45 -5.45 6.33 4.85
N LEU A 46 -5.14 5.09 4.45
CA LEU A 46 -4.68 4.05 5.37
C LEU A 46 -3.41 4.47 6.09
N ARG A 47 -2.45 5.08 5.38
CA ARG A 47 -1.22 5.58 6.03
C ARG A 47 -1.51 6.64 7.06
N LYS A 48 -2.40 7.59 6.78
CA LYS A 48 -2.80 8.61 7.75
C LYS A 48 -3.51 7.97 8.95
N SER A 49 -4.46 7.07 8.71
CA SER A 49 -5.15 6.35 9.77
C SER A 49 -4.21 5.49 10.63
N PHE A 50 -3.24 4.80 10.02
CA PHE A 50 -2.28 3.95 10.73
C PHE A 50 -1.22 4.78 11.48
N GLN A 51 -0.83 5.95 10.95
CA GLN A 51 0.01 6.91 11.67
C GLN A 51 -0.72 7.49 12.90
N LEU A 52 -2.03 7.70 12.82
CA LEU A 52 -2.84 8.15 13.96
C LEU A 52 -2.94 7.09 15.07
N THR A 53 -2.90 5.80 14.73
CA THR A 53 -2.90 4.70 15.72
C THR A 53 -1.50 4.28 16.17
N GLY A 54 -0.45 4.81 15.53
CA GLY A 54 0.96 4.48 15.80
C GLY A 54 1.71 5.48 16.68
N SER A 55 1.06 6.55 17.14
CA SER A 55 1.63 7.45 18.16
C SER A 55 1.45 6.84 19.56
N GLY A 56 2.05 5.67 19.74
CA GLY A 56 2.28 5.03 21.03
C GLY A 56 3.74 5.23 21.46
N HIS A 57 4.12 6.49 21.68
CA HIS A 57 5.17 6.93 22.61
C HIS A 57 5.08 8.44 22.81
#